data_AF-A0A699VR61-F1
#
_entry.id   AF-A0A699VR61-F1
#
_cell.length_a   1.000
_cell.length_b   1.000
_cell.length_c   1.000
_cell.angle_alpha   90.00
_cell.angle_beta   90.00
_cell.angle_gamma   90.00
#
_symmetry.space_group_name_H-M   'P 1'
#
loop_
_entity.id
_entity.type
_entity.pdbx_description
1 polymer ?
#
loop_
_entity_poly.entity_id
_entity_poly.type
_entity_poly.pdbx_seq_one_letter_code
_entity_poly.pdbx_strand_id
1 'polypeptide(L)'
;MAPKRTTRSTPVITTSTLGTTTSVTNAQLQAMIDQGVTVALVAHDANRNGDDSHTSETGRPMQVARECTYPDFLKCQPLNFKGTEGVVGLS
;
A
#
# COMPACT_ATOMS: atom_id res chain seq x y z
N MET A 1 70.16 -3.75 -34.47
CA MET A 1 68.68 -3.81 -34.43
C MET A 1 68.28 -4.30 -33.04
N ALA A 2 67.44 -3.57 -32.30
CA ALA A 2 67.12 -3.87 -30.90
C ALA A 2 65.77 -4.61 -30.77
N PRO A 3 65.58 -5.54 -29.80
CA PRO A 3 64.32 -6.27 -29.64
C PRO A 3 63.25 -5.40 -28.97
N LYS A 4 62.07 -5.31 -29.60
CA LYS A 4 60.88 -4.63 -29.07
C LYS A 4 60.27 -5.45 -27.93
N ARG A 5 60.22 -4.88 -26.72
CA ARG A 5 59.52 -5.48 -25.56
C ARG A 5 58.03 -5.15 -25.61
N THR A 6 57.18 -6.17 -25.48
CA THR A 6 55.74 -6.03 -25.33
C THR A 6 55.35 -6.36 -23.89
N THR A 7 54.78 -5.38 -23.17
CA THR A 7 54.26 -5.56 -21.81
C THR A 7 52.82 -6.09 -21.90
N ARG A 8 52.58 -7.30 -21.41
CA ARG A 8 51.23 -7.88 -21.27
C ARG A 8 50.70 -7.52 -19.88
N SER A 9 49.79 -6.55 -19.78
CA SER A 9 49.04 -6.30 -18.54
C SER A 9 48.02 -7.40 -18.33
N THR A 10 48.09 -8.07 -17.19
CA THR A 10 47.10 -9.06 -16.77
C THR A 10 46.08 -8.33 -15.90
N PRO A 11 44.76 -8.44 -16.14
CA PRO A 11 43.77 -7.83 -15.27
C PRO A 11 43.77 -8.56 -13.92
N VAL A 12 44.05 -7.82 -12.83
CA VAL A 12 43.83 -8.29 -11.46
C VAL A 12 42.33 -8.32 -11.23
N ILE A 13 41.76 -9.52 -11.14
CA ILE A 13 40.36 -9.70 -10.75
C ILE A 13 40.30 -9.52 -9.24
N THR A 14 39.80 -8.37 -8.80
CA THR A 14 39.49 -8.12 -7.40
C THR A 14 38.13 -8.73 -7.11
N THR A 15 38.08 -9.87 -6.43
CA THR A 15 36.82 -10.43 -5.93
C THR A 15 36.35 -9.58 -4.74
N SER A 16 35.36 -8.72 -4.99
CA SER A 16 34.63 -8.02 -3.92
C SER A 16 33.88 -9.06 -3.09
N THR A 17 34.17 -9.13 -1.79
CA THR A 17 33.48 -9.97 -0.82
C THR A 17 31.98 -9.65 -0.85
N LEU A 18 31.18 -10.63 -1.27
CA LEU A 18 29.73 -10.54 -1.36
C LEU A 18 29.16 -10.34 0.06
N GLY A 19 28.34 -9.30 0.22
CA GLY A 19 27.77 -8.89 1.51
C GLY A 19 26.93 -9.98 2.20
N THR A 20 26.77 -9.83 3.51
CA THR A 20 25.96 -10.70 4.36
C THR A 20 24.53 -10.80 3.84
N THR A 21 24.17 -11.95 3.27
CA THR A 21 22.79 -12.27 2.92
C THR A 21 22.02 -12.59 4.19
N THR A 22 21.22 -11.64 4.70
CA THR A 22 20.23 -11.93 5.74
C THR A 22 19.10 -12.74 5.10
N SER A 23 19.13 -14.06 5.25
CA SER A 23 18.05 -14.92 4.80
C SER A 23 16.89 -14.84 5.79
N VAL A 24 15.78 -14.22 5.37
CA VAL A 24 14.53 -14.26 6.12
C VAL A 24 13.85 -15.60 5.82
N THR A 25 13.51 -16.34 6.86
CA THR A 25 12.81 -17.63 6.71
C THR A 25 11.30 -17.44 6.64
N ASN A 26 10.58 -18.37 6.00
CA ASN A 26 9.12 -18.32 5.94
C ASN A 26 8.47 -18.30 7.33
N ALA A 27 9.09 -18.94 8.33
CA ALA A 27 8.62 -18.92 9.71
C ALA A 27 8.72 -17.51 10.33
N GLN A 28 9.76 -16.75 10.00
CA GLN A 28 9.89 -15.35 10.45
C GLN A 28 8.83 -14.45 9.82
N LEU A 29 8.52 -14.65 8.54
CA LEU A 29 7.43 -13.93 7.88
C LEU A 29 6.08 -14.26 8.51
N GLN A 30 5.81 -15.54 8.79
CA GLN A 30 4.57 -15.96 9.45
C GLN A 30 4.46 -15.33 10.85
N ALA A 31 5.54 -15.32 11.62
CA ALA A 31 5.56 -14.71 12.95
C ALA A 31 5.29 -13.19 12.90
N MET A 32 5.80 -12.47 11.90
CA MET A 32 5.50 -11.04 11.72
C MET A 32 4.03 -10.80 11.36
N ILE A 33 3.43 -11.67 10.55
CA ILE A 33 2.01 -11.60 10.19
C ILE A 33 1.15 -11.86 11.42
N ASP A 34 1.43 -12.92 12.17
CA ASP A 34 0.68 -13.30 13.36
C ASP A 34 0.73 -12.19 14.43
N GLN A 35 1.91 -11.57 14.59
CA GLN A 35 2.07 -10.40 15.46
C GLN A 35 1.21 -9.22 14.99
N GLY A 36 1.22 -8.90 13.69
CA GLY A 36 0.42 -7.82 13.11
C GLY A 36 -1.08 -8.04 13.28
N VAL A 37 -1.56 -9.26 13.03
CA VAL A 37 -2.97 -9.65 13.20
C VAL A 37 -3.39 -9.53 14.66
N THR A 38 -2.56 -9.99 15.59
CA THR A 38 -2.84 -9.91 17.03
C THR A 38 -2.97 -8.45 17.49
N VAL A 39 -2.06 -7.57 17.05
CA VAL A 39 -2.10 -6.14 17.37
C VAL A 39 -3.38 -5.49 16.82
N ALA A 40 -3.74 -5.77 15.58
CA ALA A 40 -4.94 -5.23 14.96
C ALA A 40 -6.23 -5.67 15.68
N LEU A 41 -6.31 -6.94 16.08
CA LEU A 41 -7.46 -7.48 16.80
C LEU A 41 -7.62 -6.85 18.18
N VAL A 42 -6.52 -6.72 18.93
CA VAL A 42 -6.51 -6.05 20.25
C VAL A 42 -6.96 -4.59 20.13
N ALA A 43 -6.49 -3.87 19.11
CA ALA A 43 -6.90 -2.49 18.88
C ALA A 43 -8.41 -2.37 18.54
N HIS A 44 -8.92 -3.29 17.73
CA HIS A 44 -10.35 -3.36 17.41
C HIS A 44 -11.22 -3.62 18.64
N ASP A 45 -10.82 -4.58 19.49
CA ASP A 45 -11.57 -4.94 20.69
C ASP A 45 -11.50 -3.83 21.75
N ALA A 46 -10.37 -3.13 21.86
CA ALA A 46 -10.26 -1.93 22.70
C ALA A 46 -11.20 -0.81 22.24
N ASN A 47 -11.41 -0.66 20.92
CA ASN A 47 -12.36 0.31 20.36
C ASN A 47 -13.83 -0.06 20.60
N ARG A 48 -14.14 -1.33 20.88
CA ARG A 48 -15.50 -1.79 21.20
C ARG A 48 -15.95 -1.49 22.63
N ASN A 49 -15.04 -1.08 23.52
CA ASN A 49 -15.39 -0.69 24.89
C ASN A 49 -15.80 0.79 25.00
N GLY A 50 -15.87 1.52 23.88
CA GLY A 50 -16.40 2.88 23.81
C GLY A 50 -17.90 2.85 23.54
N ASP A 51 -18.68 2.81 24.62
CA ASP A 51 -20.10 3.21 24.70
C ASP A 51 -20.94 2.95 23.44
N ASP A 52 -21.54 1.77 23.37
CA ASP A 52 -22.62 1.45 22.44
C ASP A 52 -23.95 2.12 22.88
N SER A 53 -23.90 3.40 23.28
CA SER A 53 -25.11 4.22 23.43
C SER A 53 -25.57 4.63 22.05
N HIS A 54 -26.26 3.69 21.39
CA HIS A 54 -27.04 3.94 20.20
C HIS A 54 -28.23 4.87 20.53
N THR A 55 -27.93 6.14 20.75
CA THR A 55 -28.89 7.25 20.67
C THR A 55 -28.26 8.38 19.86
N SER A 56 -27.87 8.10 18.62
CA SER A 56 -27.96 9.14 17.58
C SER A 56 -28.91 8.66 16.49
N GLU A 57 -30.16 8.59 16.90
CA GLU A 57 -31.29 8.94 16.06
C GLU A 57 -31.10 10.41 15.61
N THR A 58 -30.12 10.66 14.75
CA THR A 58 -29.88 11.98 14.16
C THR A 58 -29.44 11.79 12.72
N GLY A 59 -30.42 11.34 11.94
CA GLY A 59 -30.76 12.03 10.70
C GLY A 59 -29.74 11.94 9.57
N ARG A 60 -28.99 10.86 9.44
CA ARG A 60 -28.41 10.50 8.15
C ARG A 60 -28.95 9.14 7.74
N PRO A 61 -29.97 9.06 6.86
CA PRO A 61 -30.27 7.79 6.26
C PRO A 61 -29.00 7.36 5.54
N MET A 62 -28.36 6.31 6.05
CA MET A 62 -27.39 5.53 5.29
C MET A 62 -28.06 5.31 3.95
N GLN A 63 -27.55 5.96 2.89
CA GLN A 63 -28.19 5.88 1.59
C GLN A 63 -28.10 4.42 1.18
N VAL A 64 -29.21 3.71 1.36
CA VAL A 64 -29.44 2.41 0.74
C VAL A 64 -29.07 2.62 -0.72
N ALA A 65 -28.17 1.80 -1.26
CA ALA A 65 -27.87 1.82 -2.68
C ALA A 65 -29.17 1.50 -3.41
N ARG A 66 -29.89 2.55 -3.85
CA ARG A 66 -31.09 2.42 -4.65
C ARG A 66 -30.62 2.14 -6.06
N GLU A 67 -31.25 1.17 -6.72
CA GLU A 67 -31.08 0.97 -8.16
C GLU A 67 -31.49 2.28 -8.86
N CYS A 68 -30.51 3.02 -9.36
CA CYS A 68 -30.72 4.31 -10.00
C CYS A 68 -30.94 4.05 -11.49
N THR A 69 -32.15 4.28 -11.98
CA THR A 69 -32.42 4.18 -13.42
C THR A 69 -31.86 5.42 -14.13
N TYR A 70 -31.60 5.32 -15.44
CA TYR A 70 -31.12 6.46 -16.24
C TYR A 70 -31.96 7.75 -16.06
N PRO A 71 -33.31 7.71 -16.04
CA PRO A 71 -34.12 8.90 -15.77
C PRO A 71 -33.99 9.44 -14.33
N ASP A 72 -33.68 8.57 -13.36
CA ASP A 72 -33.49 8.97 -11.96
C ASP A 72 -32.18 9.74 -11.82
N PHE A 73 -31.13 9.30 -12.53
CA PHE A 73 -29.85 10.02 -12.62
C PHE A 73 -29.99 11.42 -13.20
N LEU A 74 -30.79 11.59 -14.27
CA LEU A 74 -31.04 12.90 -14.87
C LEU A 74 -31.73 13.89 -13.91
N LYS A 75 -32.41 13.39 -12.87
CA LYS A 75 -33.07 14.21 -11.85
C LYS A 75 -32.19 14.49 -10.63
N CYS A 76 -31.02 13.83 -10.51
CA CYS A 76 -30.10 14.09 -9.42
C CYS A 76 -29.50 15.49 -9.54
N GLN A 77 -29.47 16.24 -8.44
CA GLN A 77 -28.74 17.50 -8.39
C GLN A 77 -27.23 17.21 -8.40
N PRO A 78 -26.45 17.84 -9.30
CA PRO A 78 -25.01 17.72 -9.26
C PRO A 78 -24.48 18.15 -7.89
N LEU A 79 -23.77 17.27 -7.20
CA LEU A 79 -23.08 17.63 -5.97
C LEU A 79 -21.99 18.65 -6.31
N ASN A 80 -21.93 19.74 -5.54
CA ASN A 80 -20.89 20.75 -5.67
C ASN A 80 -19.55 20.13 -5.25
N PHE A 81 -18.84 19.56 -6.22
CA PHE A 81 -17.51 19.04 -6.00
C PHE A 81 -16.55 20.22 -5.88
N LYS A 82 -15.97 20.42 -4.69
CA LYS A 82 -14.78 21.27 -4.53
C LYS A 82 -13.60 20.44 -5.02
N GLY A 83 -13.33 20.50 -6.32
CA GLY A 83 -12.36 19.63 -6.97
C GLY A 83 -10.93 19.82 -6.48
N THR A 84 -10.16 18.74 -6.58
CA THR A 84 -8.70 18.82 -6.76
C THR A 84 -8.48 18.87 -8.27
N GLU A 85 -7.84 19.93 -8.76
CA GLU A 85 -7.56 20.05 -10.20
C GLU A 85 -6.63 18.90 -10.66
N GLY A 86 -7.07 18.14 -11.65
CA GLY A 86 -6.26 17.08 -12.26
C GLY A 86 -7.06 16.17 -13.17
N VAL A 87 -6.98 16.40 -14.48
CA VAL A 87 -7.37 15.41 -15.50
C VAL A 87 -6.13 14.57 -15.80
N VAL A 88 -6.17 13.27 -15.51
CA VAL A 88 -5.16 12.33 -16.01
C VAL A 88 -5.55 11.95 -17.43
N GLY A 89 -4.90 12.60 -18.41
CA GLY A 89 -4.99 12.18 -19.80
C GLY A 89 -4.34 10.81 -19.95
N LEU A 90 -5.10 9.81 -20.39
CA LEU A 90 -4.54 8.54 -20.83
C LEU A 90 -4.14 8.72 -22.30
N SER A 91 -2.83 8.79 -22.54
CA SER A 91 -2.21 8.74 -23.88
C SER A 91 -2.10 7.31 -24.37
#